data_AF-A0A5R9ADQ6-F1
#
_entry.id   AF-A0A5R9ADQ6-F1
#
_cell.length_a   1.000
_cell.length_b   1.000
_cell.length_c   1.000
_cell.angle_alpha   90.00
_cell.angle_beta   90.00
_cell.angle_gamma   90.00
#
_symmetry.space_group_name_H-M   'P 1'
#
loop_
_entity.id
_entity.type
_entity.pdbx_description
1 polymer ?
#
loop_
_entity_poly.entity_id
_entity_poly.type
_entity_poly.pdbx_seq_one_letter_code
_entity_poly.pdbx_strand_id
1 'polypeptide(L)'
;MIDARGQVKAFSGQGHFLGNIVAFLFVFGLLLGSIVALNFWDLDAAWGPGLAFLALYTGAFLVAKEVIGRSDTLDHQDLHGAHGEPLDAMASRQAESVAPAGERKPSAQP
;
A
#
# COMPACT_ATOMS: atom_id res chain seq x y z
N MET A 1 -10.09 -3.08 -8.00
CA MET A 1 -9.63 -3.03 -9.41
C MET A 1 -9.32 -4.45 -9.86
N ILE A 2 -9.95 -4.91 -10.93
CA ILE A 2 -9.85 -6.27 -11.46
C ILE A 2 -8.77 -6.29 -12.56
N ASP A 3 -7.85 -7.25 -12.53
CA ASP A 3 -6.90 -7.53 -13.62
C ASP A 3 -7.67 -7.78 -14.95
N ALA A 4 -7.06 -7.50 -16.12
CA ALA A 4 -7.57 -7.89 -17.45
C ALA A 4 -8.01 -9.38 -17.56
N ARG A 5 -7.66 -10.23 -16.59
CA ARG A 5 -8.08 -11.63 -16.42
C ARG A 5 -9.21 -11.87 -15.41
N GLY A 6 -9.86 -10.84 -14.87
CA GLY A 6 -10.99 -11.00 -13.96
C GLY A 6 -10.64 -11.20 -12.48
N GLN A 7 -9.36 -11.14 -12.09
CA GLN A 7 -8.92 -11.41 -10.72
C GLN A 7 -8.89 -10.16 -9.83
N VAL A 8 -9.35 -10.28 -8.59
CA VAL A 8 -9.28 -9.22 -7.57
C VAL A 8 -7.83 -8.99 -7.21
N LYS A 9 -7.28 -7.82 -7.58
CA LYS A 9 -5.90 -7.44 -7.25
C LYS A 9 -5.79 -7.21 -5.74
N ALA A 10 -5.21 -8.17 -5.02
CA ALA A 10 -4.97 -8.03 -3.58
C ALA A 10 -3.83 -7.02 -3.38
N PHE A 11 -4.15 -5.87 -2.79
CA PHE A 11 -3.25 -4.72 -2.72
C PHE A 11 -2.23 -4.76 -1.56
N SER A 12 -2.02 -5.92 -0.94
CA SER A 12 -1.02 -6.08 0.12
C SER A 12 -0.04 -7.19 -0.27
N GLY A 13 1.06 -6.81 -0.93
CA GLY A 13 2.23 -7.69 -1.07
C GLY A 13 2.21 -8.74 -2.17
N GLN A 14 1.35 -8.64 -3.19
CA GLN A 14 1.39 -9.56 -4.34
C GLN A 14 2.72 -9.41 -5.10
N GLY A 15 3.67 -10.32 -4.82
CA GLY A 15 5.02 -10.36 -5.42
C GLY A 15 6.20 -10.10 -4.46
N HIS A 16 5.96 -9.69 -3.21
CA HIS A 16 7.02 -9.30 -2.26
C HIS A 16 7.08 -10.18 -1.01
N PHE A 17 6.60 -11.43 -1.08
CA PHE A 17 6.58 -12.37 0.06
C PHE A 17 7.94 -12.51 0.73
N LEU A 18 9.00 -12.75 -0.05
CA LEU A 18 10.34 -12.94 0.49
C LEU A 18 10.88 -11.66 1.15
N GLY A 19 10.61 -10.49 0.57
CA GLY A 19 10.98 -9.20 1.17
C GLY A 19 10.27 -8.96 2.50
N ASN A 20 8.98 -9.31 2.59
CA ASN A 20 8.21 -9.18 3.83
C ASN A 20 8.69 -10.16 4.92
N ILE A 21 9.04 -11.39 4.54
CA ILE A 21 9.65 -12.38 5.45
C ILE A 21 10.98 -11.85 6.01
N VAL A 22 11.85 -11.31 5.16
CA VAL A 22 13.14 -10.75 5.59
C VAL A 22 12.94 -9.55 6.52
N ALA A 23 12.05 -8.62 6.15
CA ALA A 23 11.71 -7.48 7.00
C ALA A 23 11.15 -7.92 8.36
N PHE A 24 10.26 -8.91 8.36
CA PHE A 24 9.72 -9.50 9.58
C PHE A 24 10.83 -10.10 10.45
N LEU A 25 11.69 -10.97 9.90
CA LEU A 25 12.77 -11.61 10.65
C LEU A 25 13.76 -10.60 11.22
N PHE A 26 14.03 -9.53 10.48
CA PHE A 26 14.92 -8.47 10.93
C PHE A 26 14.32 -7.69 12.11
N VAL A 27 13.08 -7.22 12.00
CA VAL A 27 12.38 -6.52 13.09
C VAL A 27 12.19 -7.43 14.30
N PHE A 28 11.85 -8.70 14.07
CA PHE A 28 11.72 -9.70 15.12
C PHE A 28 13.05 -9.95 15.83
N GLY A 29 14.16 -10.02 15.08
CA GLY A 29 15.51 -10.14 15.63
C GLY A 29 15.88 -8.95 16.52
N LEU A 30 15.57 -7.71 16.11
CA LEU A 30 15.78 -6.52 16.93
C LEU A 30 14.95 -6.56 18.22
N LEU A 31 13.69 -7.00 18.14
CA LEU A 31 12.83 -7.16 19.31
C LEU A 31 13.40 -8.20 20.28
N LEU A 32 13.78 -9.39 19.79
CA LEU A 32 14.41 -10.42 20.62
C LEU A 32 15.72 -9.92 21.23
N GLY A 33 16.55 -9.22 20.46
CA GLY A 33 17.77 -8.60 20.96
C GLY A 33 17.51 -7.62 22.10
N SER A 34 16.44 -6.82 22.01
CA SER A 34 16.05 -5.90 23.08
C SER A 34 15.68 -6.66 24.37
N ILE A 35 14.93 -7.76 24.25
CA ILE A 35 14.56 -8.60 25.41
C ILE A 35 15.80 -9.26 26.01
N VAL A 36 16.71 -9.76 25.17
CA VAL A 36 17.99 -10.35 25.62
C VAL A 36 18.83 -9.31 26.36
N ALA A 37 18.87 -8.06 25.89
CA ALA A 37 19.59 -6.99 26.58
C ALA A 37 19.10 -6.80 28.03
N LEU A 38 17.80 -6.94 28.29
CA LEU A 38 17.24 -6.86 29.65
C LEU A 38 17.72 -7.98 30.59
N ASN A 39 18.16 -9.14 30.07
CA ASN A 39 18.73 -10.19 30.93
C ASN A 39 20.07 -9.80 31.57
N PHE A 40 20.76 -8.82 30.99
CA PHE A 40 22.00 -8.27 31.53
C PHE A 40 21.77 -7.04 32.40
N TRP A 41 20.51 -6.66 32.63
CA TRP A 41 20.17 -5.49 33.43
C TRP A 41 20.47 -5.74 34.91
N ASP A 42 21.51 -5.07 35.40
CA ASP A 42 21.91 -5.05 36.79
C ASP A 42 21.88 -3.60 37.32
N LEU A 43 21.64 -3.39 38.61
CA LEU A 43 21.57 -2.05 39.20
C LEU A 43 22.94 -1.35 39.25
N ASP A 44 24.03 -2.12 39.40
CA ASP A 44 25.38 -1.58 39.41
C ASP A 44 25.87 -1.18 38.02
N ALA A 45 25.22 -1.68 36.96
CA ALA A 45 25.59 -1.47 35.57
C ALA A 45 24.38 -1.26 34.64
N ALA A 46 23.35 -0.54 35.08
CA ALA A 46 22.06 -0.44 34.38
C ALA A 46 22.12 0.25 33.02
N TRP A 47 23.06 1.19 32.83
CA TRP A 47 23.10 2.06 31.65
C TRP A 47 23.43 1.32 30.35
N GLY A 48 24.39 0.38 30.36
CA GLY A 48 24.76 -0.37 29.16
C GLY A 48 23.60 -1.20 28.59
N PRO A 49 23.06 -2.14 29.37
CA PRO A 49 21.88 -2.92 29.00
C PRO A 49 20.65 -2.04 28.69
N GLY A 50 20.43 -0.97 29.46
CA GLY A 50 19.28 -0.09 29.28
C GLY A 50 19.33 0.74 28.00
N LEU A 51 20.49 1.31 27.66
CA LEU A 51 20.67 2.02 26.40
C LEU A 51 20.62 1.07 25.21
N ALA A 52 21.17 -0.15 25.33
CA ALA A 52 21.06 -1.18 24.30
C ALA A 52 19.59 -1.58 24.07
N PHE A 53 18.82 -1.79 25.14
CA PHE A 53 17.39 -2.04 25.05
C PHE A 53 16.65 -0.91 24.33
N LEU A 54 16.85 0.34 24.77
CA LEU A 54 16.21 1.50 24.14
C LEU A 54 16.53 1.61 22.65
N ALA A 55 17.81 1.49 22.29
CA ALA A 55 18.25 1.58 20.91
C ALA A 55 17.65 0.47 20.03
N LEU A 56 17.68 -0.78 20.51
CA LEU A 56 17.13 -1.94 19.78
C LEU A 56 15.61 -1.86 19.64
N TYR A 57 14.92 -1.48 20.72
CA TYR A 57 13.47 -1.37 20.73
C TYR A 57 12.99 -0.21 19.83
N THR A 58 13.60 0.97 19.95
CA THR A 58 13.30 2.10 19.06
C THR A 58 13.66 1.78 17.61
N GLY A 59 14.79 1.11 17.37
CA GLY A 59 15.18 0.64 16.04
C GLY A 59 14.14 -0.30 15.42
N ALA A 60 13.66 -1.28 16.18
CA ALA A 60 12.59 -2.18 15.74
C ALA A 60 11.33 -1.42 15.33
N PHE A 61 10.92 -0.44 16.15
CA PHE A 61 9.76 0.41 15.86
C PHE A 61 9.94 1.24 14.59
N LEU A 62 11.07 1.93 14.44
CA LEU A 62 11.34 2.79 13.27
C LEU A 62 11.40 1.97 11.97
N VAL A 63 12.04 0.80 12.00
CA VAL A 63 12.14 -0.07 10.83
C VAL A 63 10.78 -0.64 10.46
N ALA A 64 9.99 -1.10 11.43
CA ALA A 64 8.63 -1.55 11.17
C ALA A 64 7.75 -0.43 10.58
N LYS A 65 7.87 0.79 11.12
CA LYS A 65 7.18 1.97 10.61
C LYS A 65 7.56 2.28 9.17
N GLU A 66 8.84 2.20 8.80
CA GLU A 66 9.27 2.48 7.43
C GLU A 66 8.78 1.42 6.43
N VAL A 67 8.81 0.14 6.82
CA VAL A 67 8.35 -0.96 5.96
C VAL A 67 6.84 -0.91 5.72
N ILE A 68 6.06 -0.66 6.78
CA ILE A 68 4.58 -0.55 6.68
C ILE A 68 4.17 0.78 6.06
N GLY A 69 4.81 1.89 6.45
CA GLY A 69 4.51 3.24 5.99
C GLY A 69 4.81 3.47 4.50
N ARG A 70 5.82 2.78 3.95
CA ARG A 70 6.08 2.81 2.50
C ARG A 70 4.99 2.12 1.67
N SER A 71 4.15 1.28 2.28
CA SER A 71 3.03 0.66 1.55
C SER A 71 1.91 1.65 1.21
N ASP A 72 1.91 2.83 1.85
CA ASP A 72 0.91 3.89 1.65
C ASP A 72 1.36 4.95 0.62
N THR A 73 2.58 4.86 0.10
CA THR A 73 3.01 5.64 -1.08
C THR A 73 2.46 4.99 -2.34
N LEU A 74 1.14 5.01 -2.48
CA LEU A 74 0.50 4.93 -3.78
C LEU A 74 0.75 6.29 -4.44
N ASP A 75 1.88 6.40 -5.16
CA ASP A 75 2.04 7.40 -6.22
C ASP A 75 0.71 7.46 -6.96
N HIS A 76 0.12 8.66 -7.01
CA HIS A 76 -1.12 8.99 -7.72
C HIS A 76 -1.46 7.93 -8.76
N GLN A 77 -2.19 6.88 -8.34
CA GLN A 77 -2.85 6.04 -9.31
C GLN A 77 -3.92 6.96 -9.82
N ASP A 78 -3.64 7.48 -10.99
CA ASP A 78 -4.55 8.23 -11.82
C ASP A 78 -5.82 7.38 -11.90
N LEU A 79 -6.76 7.66 -10.99
CA LEU A 79 -8.06 7.03 -10.89
C LEU A 79 -8.93 7.43 -12.10
N HIS A 80 -8.38 8.28 -12.98
CA HIS A 80 -8.74 8.37 -14.38
C HIS A 80 -8.34 7.08 -15.08
N GLY A 81 -9.22 6.08 -14.99
CA GLY A 81 -9.15 4.88 -15.80
C GLY A 81 -8.88 5.24 -17.26
N ALA A 82 -8.17 4.36 -17.97
CA ALA A 82 -7.71 4.51 -19.36
C ALA A 82 -8.82 4.73 -20.42
N HIS A 83 -10.02 5.12 -20.01
CA HIS A 83 -11.11 5.61 -20.84
C HIS A 83 -11.61 6.92 -20.24
N GLY A 84 -10.90 8.01 -20.54
CA GLY A 84 -11.28 9.39 -20.24
C GLY A 84 -12.49 9.86 -21.05
N GLU A 85 -13.58 9.11 -21.01
CA GLU A 85 -14.89 9.61 -21.43
C GLU A 85 -15.61 10.06 -20.17
N PRO A 86 -15.95 11.36 -20.05
CA PRO A 86 -16.72 11.83 -18.90
C PRO A 86 -18.03 11.03 -18.84
N LEU A 87 -18.46 10.65 -17.63
CA LEU A 87 -19.72 9.92 -17.41
C LEU A 87 -20.90 10.58 -18.14
N ASP A 88 -20.86 11.90 -18.29
CA ASP A 88 -21.83 12.71 -19.03
C ASP A 88 -21.87 12.38 -20.53
N ALA A 89 -20.73 12.04 -21.14
CA ALA A 89 -20.65 11.66 -22.56
C ALA A 89 -21.16 10.23 -22.80
N MET A 90 -21.01 9.33 -21.84
CA MET A 90 -21.67 8.01 -21.89
C MET A 90 -23.18 8.13 -21.69
N ALA A 91 -23.61 8.94 -20.72
CA ALA A 91 -25.03 9.19 -20.46
C ALA A 91 -25.71 9.84 -21.67
N SER A 92 -25.02 10.77 -22.35
CA SER A 92 -25.52 11.43 -23.56
C SER A 92 -25.68 10.44 -24.73
N ARG A 93 -24.70 9.55 -24.95
CA ARG A 93 -24.78 8.52 -26.00
C ARG A 93 -25.85 7.48 -25.72
N GLN A 94 -26.02 7.08 -24.46
CA GLN A 94 -27.08 6.15 -24.07
C GLN A 94 -28.46 6.79 -24.26
N ALA A 95 -28.64 8.05 -23.85
CA ALA A 95 -29.87 8.81 -24.11
C ALA A 95 -30.16 8.94 -25.62
N GLU A 96 -29.14 9.18 -26.45
CA GLU A 96 -29.30 9.29 -27.91
C GLU A 96 -29.64 7.95 -28.57
N SER A 97 -29.11 6.83 -28.06
CA SER A 97 -29.46 5.49 -28.56
C SER A 97 -30.90 5.06 -28.27
N VAL A 98 -31.49 5.60 -27.20
CA VAL A 98 -32.87 5.30 -26.78
C VAL A 98 -33.87 6.26 -27.45
N ALA A 99 -33.41 7.34 -28.07
CA ALA A 99 -34.26 8.32 -28.74
C ALA A 99 -34.93 7.76 -30.01
N PRO A 100 -36.23 8.06 -30.23
CA PRO A 100 -36.95 7.65 -31.43
C PRO A 100 -36.28 8.24 -32.69
N ALA A 101 -36.34 7.50 -33.80
CA ALA A 101 -35.49 7.71 -34.97
C ALA A 101 -35.56 9.12 -35.61
N GLY A 102 -36.60 9.91 -35.30
CA GLY A 102 -36.76 11.29 -35.78
C GLY A 102 -36.01 12.36 -34.99
N GLU A 103 -35.46 12.06 -33.81
CA GLU A 103 -34.83 13.05 -32.90
C GLU A 103 -33.31 12.88 -32.76
N ARG A 104 -32.71 11.89 -33.43
CA ARG A 104 -31.26 11.67 -33.41
C ARG A 104 -30.54 12.78 -34.18
N LYS A 105 -29.53 13.41 -33.59
CA LYS A 105 -28.76 14.44 -34.31
C LYS A 105 -27.86 13.76 -35.36
N PRO A 106 -27.66 14.38 -36.53
CA PRO A 106 -26.70 13.87 -37.50
C PRO A 106 -25.30 13.90 -36.87
N SER A 107 -24.62 12.76 -36.85
CA SER A 107 -23.23 12.66 -36.43
C SER A 107 -22.39 13.57 -37.32
N ALA A 108 -22.00 14.72 -36.80
CA ALA A 108 -21.04 15.60 -37.45
C ALA A 108 -19.68 14.89 -37.45
N GLN A 109 -19.29 14.44 -38.63
CA GLN A 109 -17.93 14.05 -38.99
C GLN A 109 -17.52 15.09 -40.05
N PRO A 110 -16.33 15.71 -40.00
CA PRO A 110 -15.03 15.17 -39.57
C PRO A 110 -14.37 15.87 -38.38
#